data_AF-A0A962RHP6-F1
#
_entry.id   AF-A0A962RHP6-F1
#
_cell.length_a   1.000
_cell.length_b   1.000
_cell.length_c   1.000
_cell.angle_alpha   90.00
_cell.angle_beta   90.00
_cell.angle_gamma   90.00
#
_symmetry.space_group_name_H-M   'P 1'
#
loop_
_entity.id
_entity.type
_entity.pdbx_description
1 polymer ?
#
loop_
_entity_poly.entity_id
_entity_poly.type
_entity_poly.pdbx_seq_one_letter_code
_entity_poly.pdbx_strand_id
1 'polypeptide(L)'
;MADDRSHDDEAPGGGSTLDALAAERAAHQATRAALRLAEERLSSVLHGSAVWVWESDQTHRLTSVLGAEQASWRNAIGKTRFECATDVDDAKWSKHQADLDAHRAFEGFEYLTVRDG
;
A
#
# COMPACT_ATOMS: atom_id res chain seq x y z
N MET A 1 -30.74 10.96 67.76
CA MET A 1 -31.87 10.82 66.82
C MET A 1 -31.69 11.93 65.80
N ALA A 2 -31.40 11.71 64.53
CA ALA A 2 -31.18 10.52 63.71
C ALA A 2 -30.14 10.88 62.63
N ASP A 3 -29.46 9.85 62.14
CA ASP A 3 -28.60 9.79 60.95
C ASP A 3 -29.38 10.25 59.70
N ASP A 4 -28.78 11.02 58.80
CA ASP A 4 -29.10 10.90 57.36
C ASP A 4 -27.94 11.37 56.48
N ARG A 5 -27.69 10.55 55.47
CA ARG A 5 -26.55 10.49 54.56
C ARG A 5 -26.64 11.52 53.44
N SER A 6 -25.55 11.53 52.66
CA SER A 6 -25.48 11.83 51.22
C SER A 6 -24.98 13.26 50.94
N HIS A 7 -24.07 13.48 50.01
CA HIS A 7 -23.67 12.68 48.86
C HIS A 7 -22.30 13.23 48.42
N ASP A 8 -21.24 12.44 48.53
CA ASP A 8 -20.03 12.68 47.75
C ASP A 8 -20.39 12.37 46.29
N ASP A 9 -20.72 13.39 45.51
CA ASP A 9 -20.93 13.30 44.06
C ASP A 9 -19.61 13.62 43.35
N GLU A 10 -18.69 12.66 43.37
CA GLU A 10 -17.52 12.66 42.50
C GLU A 10 -17.94 12.06 41.15
N ALA A 11 -18.29 12.91 40.19
CA ALA A 11 -18.63 12.49 38.83
C ALA A 11 -17.37 12.01 38.07
N PRO A 12 -17.28 10.74 37.62
CA PRO A 12 -16.20 10.31 36.75
C PRO A 12 -16.74 10.15 35.32
N GLY A 13 -16.35 11.04 34.39
CA GLY A 13 -16.78 10.91 33.00
C GLY A 13 -15.82 11.40 31.91
N GLY A 14 -14.87 12.29 32.24
CA GLY A 14 -14.04 12.96 31.23
C GLY A 14 -12.79 12.19 30.76
N GLY A 15 -12.27 11.24 31.55
CA GLY A 15 -10.99 10.57 31.26
C GLY A 15 -11.08 9.44 30.22
N SER A 16 -12.21 8.75 30.14
CA SER A 16 -12.29 7.47 29.42
C SER A 16 -12.23 7.58 27.88
N THR A 17 -12.67 8.68 27.29
CA THR A 17 -12.71 8.84 25.82
C THR A 17 -11.39 9.36 25.25
N LEU A 18 -10.72 10.26 25.96
CA LEU A 18 -9.40 10.76 25.57
C LEU A 18 -8.34 9.66 25.67
N ASP A 19 -8.40 8.82 26.71
CA ASP A 19 -7.50 7.68 26.86
C ASP A 19 -7.71 6.63 25.76
N ALA A 20 -8.96 6.37 25.38
CA ALA A 20 -9.28 5.44 24.28
C ALA A 20 -8.74 5.94 22.93
N LEU A 21 -8.90 7.23 22.61
CA LEU A 21 -8.38 7.83 21.38
C LEU A 21 -6.84 7.85 21.36
N ALA A 22 -6.22 8.09 22.51
CA ALA A 22 -4.76 8.03 22.64
C ALA A 22 -4.23 6.60 22.38
N ALA A 23 -4.91 5.58 22.91
CA ALA A 23 -4.57 4.18 22.68
C ALA A 23 -4.75 3.77 21.20
N GLU A 24 -5.85 4.20 20.56
CA GLU A 24 -6.08 3.95 19.12
C GLU A 24 -5.00 4.61 18.26
N ARG A 25 -4.66 5.87 18.56
CA ARG A 25 -3.57 6.57 17.86
C ARG A 25 -2.23 5.87 18.04
N ALA A 26 -1.91 5.41 19.25
CA ALA A 26 -0.68 4.67 19.54
C ALA A 26 -0.64 3.35 18.75
N ALA A 27 -1.76 2.61 18.70
CA ALA A 27 -1.88 1.39 17.91
C ALA A 27 -1.71 1.64 16.40
N HIS A 28 -2.31 2.71 15.88
CA HIS A 28 -2.16 3.12 14.47
C HIS A 28 -0.71 3.50 14.15
N GLN A 29 -0.04 4.24 15.06
CA GLN A 29 1.37 4.61 14.91
C GLN A 29 2.29 3.39 14.94
N ALA A 30 2.06 2.45 15.86
CA ALA A 30 2.83 1.21 15.95
C ALA A 30 2.68 0.36 14.68
N THR A 31 1.46 0.23 14.15
CA THR A 31 1.18 -0.47 12.89
C THR A 31 1.93 0.17 11.72
N ARG A 32 1.90 1.50 11.63
CA ARG A 32 2.63 2.25 10.57
C ARG A 32 4.14 2.13 10.70
N ALA A 33 4.67 2.12 11.92
CA ALA A 33 6.09 1.93 12.16
C ALA A 33 6.54 0.52 11.75
N ALA A 34 5.75 -0.50 12.07
CA ALA A 34 6.01 -1.89 11.66
C ALA A 34 5.96 -2.05 10.14
N LEU A 35 4.98 -1.43 9.47
CA LEU A 35 4.88 -1.45 8.01
C LEU A 35 6.10 -0.81 7.35
N ARG A 36 6.50 0.39 7.79
CA ARG A 36 7.69 1.08 7.27
C ARG A 36 8.96 0.25 7.45
N LEU A 37 9.15 -0.36 8.63
CA LEU A 37 10.30 -1.22 8.86
C LEU A 37 10.30 -2.46 7.95
N ALA A 38 9.13 -3.02 7.65
CA ALA A 38 9.00 -4.14 6.72
C ALA A 38 9.35 -3.71 5.28
N GLU A 39 8.85 -2.54 4.84
CA GLU A 39 9.17 -1.95 3.53
C GLU A 39 10.67 -1.64 3.39
N GLU A 40 11.29 -1.06 4.41
CA GLU A 40 12.73 -0.77 4.43
C GLU A 40 13.56 -2.07 4.30
N ARG A 41 13.18 -3.12 5.04
CA ARG A 41 13.83 -4.43 4.95
C ARG A 41 13.63 -5.07 3.58
N LEU A 42 12.42 -5.00 3.01
CA LEU A 42 12.15 -5.50 1.67
C LEU A 42 12.98 -4.74 0.63
N SER A 43 12.99 -3.40 0.70
CA SER A 43 13.79 -2.55 -0.18
C SER A 43 15.28 -2.88 -0.07
N SER A 44 15.79 -3.13 1.14
CA SER A 44 17.18 -3.51 1.35
C SER A 44 17.52 -4.88 0.74
N VAL A 45 16.59 -5.83 0.75
CA VAL A 45 16.78 -7.16 0.12
C VAL A 45 16.72 -7.08 -1.40
N LEU A 46 15.82 -6.25 -1.94
CA LEU A 46 15.67 -6.07 -3.37
C LEU A 46 16.81 -5.24 -3.97
N HIS A 47 17.47 -4.40 -3.18
CA HIS A 47 18.56 -3.55 -3.63
C HIS A 47 19.74 -4.38 -4.19
N GLY A 48 20.06 -4.18 -5.47
CA GLY A 48 21.11 -4.94 -6.17
C GLY A 48 20.68 -6.34 -6.63
N SER A 49 19.43 -6.72 -6.43
CA SER A 49 18.85 -7.94 -7.01
C SER A 49 18.33 -7.68 -8.43
N ALA A 50 18.11 -8.74 -9.21
CA ALA A 50 17.37 -8.68 -10.47
C ALA A 50 15.85 -8.74 -10.29
N VAL A 51 15.36 -8.65 -9.04
CA VAL A 51 13.94 -8.71 -8.70
C VAL A 51 13.43 -7.29 -8.46
N TRP A 52 12.34 -6.96 -9.13
CA TRP A 52 11.59 -5.75 -8.89
C TRP A 52 10.17 -6.10 -8.45
N VAL A 53 9.67 -5.31 -7.52
CA VAL A 53 8.27 -5.38 -7.05
C VAL A 53 7.62 -4.06 -7.39
N TRP A 54 6.37 -4.10 -7.82
CA TRP A 54 5.60 -2.91 -8.17
C TRP A 54 4.18 -3.04 -7.62
N GLU A 55 3.56 -1.89 -7.39
CA GLU A 55 2.18 -1.77 -6.94
C GLU A 55 1.39 -0.93 -7.94
N SER A 56 0.09 -1.22 -8.06
CA SER A 56 -0.84 -0.41 -8.83
C SER A 56 -2.11 -0.10 -8.04
N ASP A 57 -2.78 0.97 -8.43
CA ASP A 57 -4.10 1.32 -7.89
C ASP A 57 -5.23 0.48 -8.53
N GLN A 58 -6.47 0.78 -8.13
CA GLN A 58 -7.69 0.10 -8.63
C GLN A 58 -7.93 0.30 -10.14
N THR A 59 -7.28 1.28 -10.75
CA THR A 59 -7.31 1.53 -12.19
C THR A 59 -6.07 0.98 -12.90
N HIS A 60 -5.31 0.13 -12.21
CA HIS A 60 -4.09 -0.52 -12.67
C HIS A 60 -2.95 0.45 -12.98
N ARG A 61 -3.00 1.69 -12.47
CA ARG A 61 -1.92 2.67 -12.62
C ARG A 61 -0.83 2.40 -11.59
N LEU A 62 0.43 2.38 -12.03
CA LEU A 62 1.57 2.10 -11.15
C LEU A 62 1.73 3.20 -10.09
N THR A 63 1.72 2.81 -8.82
CA THR A 63 1.87 3.73 -7.68
C THR A 63 3.27 3.69 -7.09
N SER A 64 3.93 2.54 -7.14
CA SER A 64 5.24 2.32 -6.53
C SER A 64 6.02 1.23 -7.26
N VAL A 65 7.35 1.34 -7.23
CA VAL A 65 8.29 0.31 -7.70
C VAL A 65 9.47 0.24 -6.73
N LEU A 66 9.81 -0.97 -6.28
CA LEU A 66 10.93 -1.27 -5.40
C LEU A 66 11.92 -2.21 -6.11
N GLY A 67 13.21 -2.05 -5.83
CA GLY A 67 14.28 -2.93 -6.35
C GLY A 67 14.77 -2.63 -7.76
N ALA A 68 14.02 -1.87 -8.56
CA ALA A 68 14.45 -1.50 -9.91
C ALA A 68 15.28 -0.21 -9.94
N GLU A 69 16.08 -0.04 -11.01
CA GLU A 69 16.71 1.25 -11.30
C GLU A 69 15.62 2.33 -11.50
N GLN A 70 15.69 3.39 -10.69
CA GLN A 70 14.67 4.45 -10.71
C GLN A 70 14.50 5.09 -12.10
N ALA A 71 15.55 5.17 -12.90
CA ALA A 71 15.50 5.76 -14.24
C ALA A 71 14.55 4.98 -15.17
N SER A 72 14.56 3.64 -15.10
CA SER A 72 13.75 2.79 -15.99
C SER A 72 12.25 2.84 -15.69
N TRP A 73 11.85 3.21 -14.48
CA TRP A 73 10.44 3.20 -14.05
C TRP A 73 9.86 4.59 -13.79
N ARG A 74 10.70 5.63 -13.77
CA ARG A 74 10.26 7.01 -13.50
C ARG A 74 9.12 7.46 -14.40
N ASN A 75 9.18 7.08 -15.68
CA ASN A 75 8.18 7.45 -16.68
C ASN A 75 6.94 6.54 -16.67
N ALA A 76 6.93 5.49 -15.84
CA ALA A 76 5.85 4.52 -15.74
C ALA A 76 4.92 4.78 -14.54
N ILE A 77 5.39 5.48 -13.49
CA ILE A 77 4.54 5.86 -12.35
C ILE A 77 3.36 6.72 -12.83
N GLY A 78 2.16 6.39 -12.37
CA GLY A 78 0.89 7.01 -12.77
C GLY A 78 0.30 6.48 -14.07
N LYS A 79 1.01 5.61 -14.79
CA LYS A 79 0.53 4.97 -16.02
C LYS A 79 0.14 3.52 -15.77
N THR A 80 -0.77 3.03 -16.60
CA THR A 80 -1.06 1.61 -16.74
C THR A 80 0.03 0.93 -17.58
N ARG A 81 0.15 -0.39 -17.43
CA ARG A 81 1.05 -1.20 -18.28
C ARG A 81 0.72 -1.06 -19.77
N PHE A 82 -0.56 -0.87 -20.11
CA PHE A 82 -1.05 -0.62 -21.46
C PHE A 82 -0.50 0.68 -22.05
N GLU A 83 -0.49 1.75 -21.26
CA GLU A 83 0.05 3.05 -21.71
C GLU A 83 1.58 3.02 -21.89
N CYS A 84 2.28 2.04 -21.31
CA CYS A 84 3.72 1.85 -21.47
C CYS A 84 4.09 0.90 -22.62
N ALA A 85 3.15 0.07 -23.06
CA ALA A 85 3.43 -1.02 -23.98
C ALA A 85 3.36 -0.60 -25.44
N THR A 86 4.16 -1.25 -26.29
CA THR A 86 4.17 -1.03 -27.74
C THR A 86 3.46 -2.12 -28.53
N ASP A 87 3.07 -3.21 -27.88
CA ASP A 87 2.47 -4.41 -28.48
C ASP A 87 1.03 -4.64 -27.98
N VAL A 88 0.32 -3.57 -27.61
CA VAL A 88 -1.01 -3.62 -26.97
C VAL A 88 -2.09 -4.29 -27.83
N ASP A 89 -1.90 -4.33 -29.15
CA ASP A 89 -2.87 -4.93 -30.09
C ASP A 89 -2.81 -6.48 -30.10
N ASP A 90 -1.81 -7.09 -29.45
CA ASP A 90 -1.72 -8.54 -29.34
C ASP A 90 -2.83 -9.13 -28.45
N ALA A 91 -3.42 -10.25 -28.88
CA ALA A 91 -4.52 -10.91 -28.16
C ALA A 91 -4.20 -11.27 -26.69
N LYS A 92 -2.91 -11.39 -26.33
CA LYS A 92 -2.46 -11.63 -24.94
C LYS A 92 -2.94 -10.54 -23.97
N TRP A 93 -3.06 -9.30 -24.44
CA TRP A 93 -3.45 -8.15 -23.62
C TRP A 93 -4.90 -8.21 -23.17
N SER A 94 -5.80 -8.71 -24.02
CA SER A 94 -7.21 -8.88 -23.65
C SER A 94 -7.37 -9.87 -22.49
N LYS A 95 -6.63 -10.99 -22.53
CA LYS A 95 -6.60 -11.95 -21.42
C LYS A 95 -6.01 -11.33 -20.16
N HIS A 96 -4.91 -10.60 -20.28
CA HIS A 96 -4.26 -9.95 -19.16
C HIS A 96 -5.16 -8.90 -18.47
N GLN A 97 -5.87 -8.07 -19.25
CA GLN A 97 -6.85 -7.12 -18.71
C GLN A 97 -7.95 -7.85 -17.92
N ALA A 98 -8.49 -8.93 -18.48
CA ALA A 98 -9.53 -9.71 -17.82
C ALA A 98 -9.05 -10.38 -16.52
N ASP A 99 -7.76 -10.74 -16.43
CA ASP A 99 -7.15 -11.24 -15.20
C ASP A 99 -6.97 -10.13 -14.16
N LEU A 100 -6.50 -8.95 -14.58
CA LEU A 100 -6.35 -7.77 -13.72
C LEU A 100 -7.69 -7.31 -13.14
N ASP A 101 -8.72 -7.16 -13.97
CA ASP A 101 -10.05 -6.69 -13.54
C ASP A 101 -10.73 -7.67 -12.57
N ALA A 102 -10.39 -8.95 -12.67
CA ALA A 102 -10.88 -9.98 -11.76
C ALA A 102 -9.95 -10.23 -10.56
N HIS A 103 -8.89 -9.43 -10.41
CA HIS A 103 -7.82 -9.61 -9.41
C HIS A 103 -7.29 -11.05 -9.35
N ARG A 104 -7.17 -11.71 -10.50
CA ARG A 104 -6.61 -13.06 -10.60
C ARG A 104 -5.10 -12.99 -10.68
N ALA A 105 -4.43 -13.87 -9.95
CA ALA A 105 -2.99 -14.04 -10.07
C ALA A 105 -2.62 -14.52 -11.49
N PHE A 106 -1.54 -13.97 -12.03
CA PHE A 106 -0.98 -14.34 -13.34
C PHE A 106 0.56 -14.40 -13.23
N GLU A 107 1.18 -15.14 -14.13
CA GLU A 107 2.63 -15.30 -14.22
C GLU A 107 3.08 -15.36 -15.69
N GLY A 108 4.36 -15.07 -15.95
CA GLY A 108 4.93 -15.17 -17.30
C GLY A 108 4.33 -14.20 -18.32
N PHE A 109 3.71 -13.09 -17.88
CA PHE A 109 3.22 -12.07 -18.79
C PHE A 109 4.36 -11.17 -19.26
N GLU A 110 4.66 -11.22 -20.56
CA GLU A 110 5.72 -10.46 -21.20
C GLU A 110 5.15 -9.49 -22.22
N TYR A 111 5.67 -8.27 -22.24
CA TYR A 111 5.27 -7.23 -23.18
C TYR A 111 6.44 -6.32 -23.56
N LEU A 112 6.32 -5.66 -24.70
CA LEU A 112 7.33 -4.75 -25.22
C LEU A 112 7.10 -3.33 -24.71
N THR A 113 8.16 -2.67 -24.27
CA THR A 113 8.16 -1.24 -23.88
C THR A 113 9.24 -0.50 -24.65
N VAL A 114 9.03 0.80 -24.88
CA VAL A 114 10.12 1.68 -25.30
C VAL A 114 11.06 1.85 -24.11
N ARG A 115 12.36 1.62 -24.34
CA ARG A 115 13.38 1.95 -23.36
C ARG A 115 13.85 3.37 -23.68
N ASP A 116 13.42 4.33 -22.87
CA ASP A 116 14.01 5.67 -22.92
C ASP A 116 15.49 5.54 -22.53
N GLY A 117 16.37 6.05 -23.41
CA GLY A 117 17.83 5.95 -23.29
C GLY A 117 18.41 6.82 -22.19
#